data_AF-A0A1M5Y9K9-F1
#
_entry.id   AF-A0A1M5Y9K9-F1
#
_cell.length_a   1.000
_cell.length_b   1.000
_cell.length_c   1.000
_cell.angle_alpha   90.00
_cell.angle_beta   90.00
_cell.angle_gamma   90.00
#
_symmetry.space_group_name_H-M   'P 1'
#
loop_
_entity.id
_entity.type
_entity.pdbx_description
1 polymer ?
#
loop_
_entity_poly.entity_id
_entity_poly.type
_entity_poly.pdbx_seq_one_letter_code
_entity_poly.pdbx_strand_id
1 'polypeptide(L)'
;MTEHRTIQWEGRGIRLSYTPRWATQIDHVEMHALDGAPLPVTETGYRSHFFGPVDPVLTMDEVEVMMRDWLDSEAAKPAWQEHLKSAQQLSLF
;
A
#
# COMPACT_ATOMS: atom_id res chain seq x y z
N MET A 1 -13.97 12.36 -6.75
CA MET A 1 -14.00 11.18 -7.64
C MET A 1 -12.88 10.28 -7.19
N THR A 2 -13.12 8.98 -7.04
CA THR A 2 -12.05 8.04 -6.68
C THR A 2 -11.30 7.65 -7.94
N GLU A 3 -9.98 7.77 -7.91
CA GLU A 3 -9.10 7.30 -8.96
C GLU A 3 -8.40 6.02 -8.52
N HIS A 4 -8.12 5.14 -9.49
CA HIS A 4 -7.45 3.88 -9.23
C HIS A 4 -6.26 3.69 -10.17
N ARG A 5 -5.21 3.06 -9.66
CA ARG A 5 -4.05 2.64 -10.46
C ARG A 5 -3.54 1.30 -9.97
N THR A 6 -3.17 0.42 -10.89
CA THR A 6 -2.45 -0.80 -10.53
C THR A 6 -0.97 -0.62 -10.80
N ILE A 7 -0.17 -0.98 -9.81
CA ILE A 7 1.28 -0.92 -9.85
C ILE A 7 1.87 -2.31 -9.65
N GLN A 8 3.11 -2.49 -10.12
CA GLN A 8 3.94 -3.65 -9.80
C GLN A 8 4.94 -3.27 -8.70
N TRP A 9 4.97 -4.06 -7.64
CA TRP A 9 5.88 -3.89 -6.51
C TRP A 9 6.39 -5.28 -6.09
N GLU A 10 7.71 -5.49 -6.11
CA GLU A 10 8.35 -6.81 -5.89
C GLU A 10 7.73 -7.98 -6.67
N GLY A 11 7.29 -7.73 -7.90
CA GLY A 11 6.63 -8.73 -8.76
C GLY A 11 5.17 -9.02 -8.39
N ARG A 12 4.59 -8.27 -7.44
CA ARG A 12 3.21 -8.38 -7.00
C ARG A 12 2.38 -7.22 -7.52
N GLY A 13 1.15 -7.52 -7.94
CA GLY A 13 0.19 -6.50 -8.36
C GLY A 13 -0.52 -5.86 -7.16
N ILE A 14 -0.42 -4.54 -7.03
CA ILE A 14 -1.10 -3.77 -5.99
C ILE A 14 -2.01 -2.73 -6.64
N ARG A 15 -3.28 -2.69 -6.25
CA ARG A 15 -4.21 -1.62 -6.61
C ARG A 15 -4.13 -0.51 -5.59
N LEU A 16 -3.85 0.69 -6.06
CA LEU A 16 -3.95 1.93 -5.32
C LEU A 16 -5.30 2.60 -5.64
N SER A 17 -5.94 3.16 -4.61
CA SER A 17 -7.08 4.06 -4.77
C SER A 17 -6.75 5.40 -4.10
N TYR A 18 -7.21 6.50 -4.69
CA TYR A 18 -7.18 7.81 -4.06
C TYR A 18 -8.53 8.51 -4.21
N THR A 19 -9.06 8.97 -3.09
CA THR A 19 -10.26 9.80 -3.04
C THR A 19 -9.91 11.12 -2.34
N PRO A 20 -9.65 12.20 -3.10
CA PRO A 20 -9.46 13.51 -2.50
C PRO A 20 -10.77 13.98 -1.87
N ARG A 21 -10.66 14.67 -0.73
CA ARG A 21 -11.80 15.21 0.03
C ARG A 21 -12.88 14.16 0.29
N TRP A 22 -12.48 12.90 0.54
CA TRP A 22 -13.37 11.78 0.87
C TRP A 22 -14.36 12.15 1.99
N ALA A 23 -13.89 12.88 3.00
CA ALA A 23 -14.76 13.52 3.98
C ALA A 23 -14.28 14.96 4.26
N THR A 24 -14.77 15.93 3.48
CA THR A 24 -14.57 17.40 3.57
C THR A 24 -13.12 17.89 3.78
N GLN A 25 -12.50 17.54 4.90
CA GLN A 25 -11.11 17.82 5.26
C GLN A 25 -10.27 16.54 5.45
N ILE A 26 -10.63 15.45 4.78
CA ILE A 26 -9.90 14.18 4.84
C ILE A 26 -9.73 13.65 3.43
N ASP A 27 -8.48 13.37 3.09
CA ASP A 27 -8.09 12.62 1.92
C ASP A 27 -7.93 11.14 2.29
N HIS A 28 -8.32 10.26 1.37
CA HIS A 28 -8.34 8.83 1.60
C HIS A 28 -7.59 8.11 0.51
N VAL A 29 -6.68 7.23 0.92
CA VAL A 29 -5.90 6.39 0.03
C VAL A 29 -5.97 4.93 0.48
N GLU A 30 -5.92 4.03 -0.49
CA GLU A 30 -6.01 2.60 -0.24
C GLU A 30 -4.90 1.86 -0.98
N MET A 31 -4.38 0.80 -0.36
CA MET A 31 -3.58 -0.23 -1.03
C MET A 31 -4.31 -1.56 -0.94
N HIS A 32 -4.36 -2.30 -2.05
CA HIS A 32 -4.94 -3.63 -2.10
C HIS A 32 -4.07 -4.57 -2.94
N ALA A 33 -3.47 -5.56 -2.28
CA ALA A 33 -2.75 -6.64 -2.93
C ALA A 33 -3.71 -7.51 -3.73
N LEU A 34 -3.48 -7.64 -5.03
CA LEU A 34 -4.38 -8.39 -5.93
C LEU A 34 -4.29 -9.91 -5.73
N ASP A 35 -3.19 -10.39 -5.15
CA ASP A 35 -3.01 -11.79 -4.75
C ASP A 35 -3.64 -12.10 -3.38
N GLY A 36 -4.15 -11.09 -2.67
CA GLY A 36 -4.72 -11.22 -1.33
C GLY A 36 -3.70 -11.57 -0.25
N ALA A 37 -2.40 -11.60 -0.56
CA ALA A 37 -1.36 -11.93 0.39
C ALA A 37 -0.95 -10.68 1.22
N PRO A 38 -0.40 -10.87 2.44
CA PRO A 38 0.06 -9.78 3.28
C PRO A 38 1.00 -8.82 2.54
N LEU A 39 0.94 -7.54 2.89
CA LEU A 39 1.91 -6.52 2.49
C LEU A 39 2.68 -6.07 3.75
N PRO A 40 3.87 -5.46 3.60
CA PRO A 40 4.60 -4.90 4.73
C PRO A 40 3.77 -3.96 5.62
N VAL A 41 2.83 -3.25 5.00
CA VAL A 41 1.93 -2.29 5.66
C VAL A 41 0.66 -2.95 6.24
N THR A 42 0.34 -4.19 5.93
CA THR A 42 -0.93 -4.85 6.36
C THR A 42 -0.89 -6.37 6.25
N GLU A 43 -1.37 -7.07 7.27
CA GLU A 43 -1.44 -8.54 7.28
C GLU A 43 -2.50 -9.11 6.33
N THR A 44 -3.52 -8.33 5.94
CA THR A 44 -4.63 -8.82 5.10
C THR A 44 -4.42 -8.55 3.61
N GLY A 45 -3.34 -7.86 3.23
CA GLY A 45 -3.13 -7.35 1.88
C GLY A 45 -3.96 -6.10 1.56
N TYR A 46 -4.81 -5.63 2.47
CA TYR A 46 -5.60 -4.40 2.30
C TYR A 46 -5.27 -3.37 3.39
N ARG A 47 -5.03 -2.12 2.99
CA ARG A 47 -4.81 -1.00 3.91
C ARG A 47 -5.56 0.23 3.44
N SER A 48 -6.33 0.81 4.36
CA SER A 48 -6.94 2.13 4.22
C SER A 48 -6.16 3.13 5.06
N HIS A 49 -5.84 4.30 4.50
CA HIS A 49 -5.14 5.37 5.20
C HIS A 49 -5.77 6.72 4.92
N PHE A 50 -5.84 7.55 5.95
CA PHE A 50 -6.50 8.85 5.94
C PHE A 50 -5.51 9.91 6.39
N PHE A 51 -5.49 11.04 5.69
CA PHE A 51 -4.66 12.18 6.04
C PHE A 51 -5.41 13.50 5.80
N GLY A 52 -4.86 14.59 6.32
CA GLY A 52 -5.41 15.93 6.08
C GLY A 52 -5.44 16.24 4.58
N PRO A 53 -6.29 17.19 4.15
CA PRO A 53 -6.44 17.44 2.73
C PRO A 53 -5.20 18.13 2.17
N VAL A 54 -4.76 17.72 0.99
CA VAL A 54 -3.63 18.34 0.30
C VAL A 54 -4.14 19.33 -0.75
N ASP A 55 -3.42 20.46 -0.90
CA ASP A 55 -3.70 21.47 -1.93
C ASP A 55 -2.38 21.92 -2.58
N PRO A 56 -2.19 21.75 -3.91
CA PRO A 56 -3.14 21.13 -4.85
C PRO A 56 -3.41 19.65 -4.54
N VAL A 57 -4.55 19.14 -5.04
CA VAL A 57 -4.89 17.70 -4.93
C VAL A 57 -3.77 16.86 -5.54
N LEU A 58 -3.39 15.78 -4.85
CA LEU A 58 -2.35 14.88 -5.32
C LEU A 58 -2.74 14.23 -6.65
N THR A 59 -1.76 14.10 -7.52
CA THR A 59 -1.86 13.26 -8.71
C THR A 59 -1.69 11.80 -8.34
N MET A 60 -2.18 10.89 -9.19
CA MET A 60 -1.93 9.46 -9.00
C MET A 60 -0.44 9.08 -9.08
N ASP A 61 0.40 9.89 -9.74
CA ASP A 61 1.86 9.70 -9.76
C ASP A 61 2.47 9.98 -8.38
N GLU A 62 2.06 11.07 -7.72
CA GLU A 62 2.50 11.41 -6.35
C GLU A 62 1.99 10.40 -5.33
N VAL A 63 0.74 9.94 -5.47
CA VAL A 63 0.18 8.87 -4.62
C VAL A 63 0.99 7.59 -4.81
N GLU A 64 1.35 7.22 -6.04
CA GLU A 64 2.19 6.04 -6.30
C GLU A 64 3.56 6.15 -5.62
N VAL A 65 4.25 7.29 -5.73
CA VAL A 65 5.54 7.52 -5.07
C VAL A 65 5.41 7.37 -3.56
N MET A 66 4.47 8.08 -2.94
CA MET A 66 4.21 8.00 -1.50
C MET A 66 3.93 6.55 -1.03
N MET A 67 3.13 5.81 -1.81
CA MET A 67 2.77 4.44 -1.48
C MET A 67 3.93 3.46 -1.64
N ARG A 68 4.77 3.63 -2.67
CA ARG A 68 6.00 2.85 -2.85
C ARG A 68 6.99 3.10 -1.72
N ASP A 69 7.24 4.36 -1.38
CA ASP A 69 8.13 4.73 -0.28
C ASP A 69 7.67 4.12 1.04
N TRP A 70 6.36 4.09 1.29
CA TRP A 70 5.81 3.44 2.47
C TRP A 70 6.01 1.92 2.46
N LEU A 71 5.72 1.26 1.33
CA LEU A 71 5.94 -0.17 1.18
C LEU A 71 7.41 -0.54 1.38
N ASP A 72 8.33 0.19 0.76
CA ASP A 72 9.77 -0.05 0.83
C ASP A 72 10.31 0.18 2.26
N SER A 73 9.84 1.25 2.92
CA SER A 73 10.21 1.56 4.30
C SER A 73 9.75 0.49 5.30
N GLU A 74 8.49 0.03 5.18
CA GLU A 74 7.99 -1.07 6.02
C GLU A 74 8.64 -2.42 5.66
N ALA A 75 8.92 -2.66 4.37
CA ALA A 75 9.59 -3.87 3.92
C ALA A 75 11.01 -3.99 4.48
N ALA A 76 11.71 -2.86 4.65
CA ALA A 76 13.05 -2.84 5.22
C ALA A 76 13.08 -3.19 6.73
N LYS A 77 11.93 -3.20 7.42
CA LYS A 77 11.91 -3.47 8.86
C LYS A 77 12.23 -4.94 9.17
N PRO A 78 12.97 -5.22 10.27
CA PRO A 78 13.31 -6.59 10.66
C PRO A 78 12.10 -7.51 10.79
N ALA A 79 10.99 -7.00 11.33
CA ALA A 79 9.76 -7.78 11.51
C ALA A 79 9.20 -8.33 10.20
N TRP A 80 9.21 -7.53 9.12
CA TRP A 80 8.76 -7.99 7.81
C TRP A 80 9.74 -9.00 7.21
N GLN A 81 11.04 -8.75 7.35
CA GLN A 81 12.08 -9.67 6.89
C GLN A 81 12.01 -11.03 7.60
N GLU A 82 11.70 -11.04 8.90
CA GLU A 82 11.45 -12.27 9.68
C GLU A 82 10.17 -12.98 9.24
N HIS A 83 9.10 -12.25 8.94
CA HIS A 83 7.88 -12.81 8.35
C HIS A 83 8.17 -13.53 7.02
N LEU A 84 8.91 -12.88 6.12
CA LEU A 84 9.30 -13.46 4.83
C LEU A 84 10.16 -14.73 4.99
N LYS A 85 11.10 -14.75 5.95
CA LYS A 85 11.91 -15.94 6.25
C LYS A 85 11.06 -17.09 6.79
N SER A 86 10.13 -16.77 7.70
CA SER A 86 9.25 -17.76 8.33
C SER A 86 8.28 -18.37 7.31
N ALA A 87 7.73 -17.55 6.42
CA ALA A 87 6.86 -18.00 5.32
C ALA A 87 7.60 -18.94 4.35
N GLN A 88 8.86 -18.65 4.02
CA GLN A 88 9.70 -19.53 3.20
C GLN A 88 10.00 -20.86 3.89
N GLN A 89 10.23 -20.85 5.21
CA GLN A 89 10.55 -22.07 5.97
C GLN A 89 9.35 -23.03 6.08
N LEU A 90 8.12 -22.51 6.11
CA LEU A 90 6.89 -23.33 6.13
C LEU A 90 6.59 -24.01 4.78
N SER A 91 7.29 -23.65 3.70
CA SER A 91 7.14 -24.27 2.38
C SER A 91 8.06 -25.49 2.17
N LEU A 92 8.83 -25.91 3.17
CA LEU A 92 9.87 -26.94 3.05
C LEU A 92 9.45 -28.36 3.50
N PHE A 93 8.15 -28.64 3.68
CA PHE A 93 7.65 -29.96 4.08
C PHE A 93 6.52 -30.45 3.17
#